data_AF-A0A5B9PG18-F1
#
_entry.id   AF-A0A5B9PG18-F1
#
_cell.length_a   1.000
_cell.length_b   1.000
_cell.length_c   1.000
_cell.angle_alpha   90.00
_cell.angle_beta   90.00
_cell.angle_gamma   90.00
#
_symmetry.space_group_name_H-M   'P 1'
#
loop_
_entity.id
_entity.type
_entity.pdbx_description
1 polymer ?
#
loop_
_entity_poly.entity_id
_entity_poly.type
_entity_poly.pdbx_seq_one_letter_code
_entity_poly.pdbx_strand_id
1 'polypeptide(L)'
;MASVLPAPFRPQLYHGYAIGGICLIRLKHVRPKFSPFQWGIRSENAAHRIAVEWDSEGQTQHGVYIPRRDTNSVLNSLAGGRIFPGVHHHAHFEAVESENDFSVTMTSRDGGESVHVAGSVGTWNASSVFESLDSASKFFELGSLGYSDAHASSKFDGLELCCKNWNVEALEVSEVRSSYFENSKMFPPGTVEFDCALLMRGIEHEWHGRPNLCCPETTKAR
;
A
#
# COMPACT_ATOMS: atom_id res chain seq x y z
N MET A 1 -2.16 -1.73 15.78
CA MET A 1 -2.80 -1.35 14.49
C MET A 1 -4.26 -0.94 14.62
N ALA A 2 -5.11 -1.60 15.42
CA ALA A 2 -6.54 -1.20 15.52
C ALA A 2 -6.76 0.29 15.89
N SER A 3 -5.92 0.88 16.74
CA SER A 3 -5.99 2.29 17.16
C SER A 3 -5.72 3.31 16.06
N VAL A 4 -5.07 2.91 14.96
CA VAL A 4 -4.74 3.80 13.83
C VAL A 4 -5.66 3.58 12.63
N LEU A 5 -6.63 2.66 12.75
CA LEU A 5 -7.62 2.39 11.71
C LEU A 5 -8.90 3.19 12.00
N PRO A 6 -9.39 3.99 11.04
CA PRO A 6 -10.68 4.62 11.20
C PRO A 6 -11.79 3.58 10.99
N ALA A 7 -12.93 3.80 11.65
CA ALA A 7 -14.13 3.03 11.36
C ALA A 7 -14.51 3.16 9.86
N PRO A 8 -15.01 2.10 9.22
CA PRO A 8 -15.43 0.81 9.79
C PRO A 8 -14.33 -0.26 9.85
N PHE A 9 -13.08 0.09 9.51
CA PHE A 9 -12.02 -0.89 9.33
C PHE A 9 -11.57 -1.51 10.65
N ARG A 10 -11.38 -2.82 10.62
CA ARG A 10 -10.69 -3.60 11.65
C ARG A 10 -9.46 -4.25 11.02
N PRO A 11 -8.40 -4.53 11.79
CA PRO A 11 -7.24 -5.19 11.23
C PRO A 11 -7.63 -6.62 10.80
N GLN A 12 -7.29 -6.99 9.57
CA GLN A 12 -7.35 -8.39 9.14
C GLN A 12 -6.18 -9.12 9.81
N LEU A 13 -6.51 -10.11 10.64
CA LEU A 13 -5.49 -10.87 11.38
C LEU A 13 -5.04 -12.09 10.59
N TYR A 14 -3.74 -12.38 10.64
CA TYR A 14 -3.12 -13.59 10.13
C TYR A 14 -2.27 -14.22 11.24
N HIS A 15 -2.65 -15.43 11.68
CA HIS A 15 -2.10 -16.10 12.87
C HIS A 15 -1.99 -15.20 14.13
N GLY A 16 -2.97 -14.31 14.33
CA GLY A 16 -3.02 -13.40 15.47
C GLY A 16 -2.25 -12.08 15.28
N TYR A 17 -1.53 -11.92 14.17
CA TYR A 17 -0.82 -10.68 13.82
C TYR A 17 -1.66 -9.80 12.90
N ALA A 18 -1.65 -8.49 13.13
CA ALA A 18 -2.14 -7.52 12.17
C ALA A 18 -1.03 -7.19 11.17
N ILE A 19 -1.34 -7.24 9.88
CA ILE A 19 -0.33 -7.06 8.83
C ILE A 19 -0.35 -5.63 8.31
N GLY A 20 0.78 -4.94 8.45
CA GLY A 20 1.06 -3.64 7.86
C GLY A 20 2.21 -3.77 6.87
N GLY A 21 2.23 -2.93 5.86
CA GLY A 21 3.30 -2.97 4.87
C GLY A 21 3.53 -1.63 4.20
N ILE A 22 4.66 -1.55 3.50
CA ILE A 22 5.02 -0.43 2.65
C ILE A 22 5.00 -0.96 1.23
N CYS A 23 4.21 -0.33 0.38
CA CYS A 23 4.16 -0.66 -1.03
C CYS A 23 4.95 0.40 -1.80
N LEU A 24 6.03 -0.01 -2.44
CA LEU A 24 6.87 0.84 -3.29
C LEU A 24 6.67 0.40 -4.74
N ILE A 25 6.12 1.28 -5.57
CA ILE A 25 5.71 0.94 -6.93
C ILE A 25 6.30 1.91 -7.93
N ARG A 26 7.06 1.36 -8.88
CA ARG A 26 7.39 2.03 -10.13
C ARG A 26 6.31 1.75 -11.17
N LEU A 27 5.52 2.74 -11.49
CA LEU A 27 4.56 2.67 -12.59
C LEU A 27 5.25 3.13 -13.88
N LYS A 28 5.15 2.33 -14.94
CA LYS A 28 5.65 2.65 -16.28
C LYS A 28 4.49 2.62 -17.27
N HIS A 29 4.49 3.53 -18.24
CA HIS A 29 3.49 3.59 -19.33
C HIS A 29 2.01 3.70 -18.88
N VAL A 30 1.74 4.36 -17.75
CA VAL A 30 0.36 4.59 -17.28
C VAL A 30 -0.39 5.50 -18.24
N ARG A 31 -1.57 5.08 -18.69
CA ARG A 31 -2.44 5.84 -19.59
C ARG A 31 -3.90 5.40 -19.46
N PRO A 32 -4.88 6.27 -19.80
CA PRO A 32 -6.27 5.84 -19.93
C PRO A 32 -6.43 4.73 -20.98
N LYS A 33 -7.28 3.74 -20.70
CA LYS A 33 -7.47 2.51 -21.51
C LYS A 33 -7.80 2.77 -22.99
N PHE A 34 -8.47 3.88 -23.30
CA PHE A 34 -8.88 4.25 -24.66
C PHE A 34 -8.08 5.41 -25.26
N SER A 35 -6.95 5.77 -24.63
CA SER A 35 -6.13 6.86 -25.13
C SER A 35 -5.32 6.42 -26.36
N PRO A 36 -5.33 7.19 -27.46
CA PRO A 36 -4.56 6.86 -28.66
C PRO A 36 -3.04 7.03 -28.46
N PHE A 37 -2.60 7.65 -27.37
CA PHE A 37 -1.20 7.92 -27.10
C PHE A 37 -0.44 6.64 -26.71
N GLN A 38 0.64 6.35 -27.43
CA GLN A 38 1.57 5.24 -27.11
C GLN A 38 2.56 5.59 -25.98
N TRP A 39 2.55 6.85 -25.52
CA TRP A 39 3.41 7.36 -24.46
C TRP A 39 2.61 7.41 -23.17
N GLY A 40 3.10 6.74 -22.13
CA GLY A 40 2.44 6.73 -20.82
C GLY A 40 3.33 7.35 -19.75
N ILE A 41 2.71 7.68 -18.62
CA ILE A 41 3.38 8.37 -17.52
C ILE A 41 4.21 7.36 -16.73
N ARG A 42 5.40 7.80 -16.32
CA ARG A 42 6.22 7.10 -15.34
C ARG A 42 6.14 7.82 -14.00
N SER A 43 6.02 7.06 -12.91
CA SER A 43 6.07 7.60 -11.56
C SER A 43 6.61 6.56 -10.58
N GLU A 44 7.25 7.04 -9.53
CA GLU A 44 7.55 6.27 -8.33
C GLU A 44 6.48 6.62 -7.28
N ASN A 45 5.99 5.61 -6.58
CA ASN A 45 4.89 5.75 -5.63
C ASN A 45 5.21 4.94 -4.37
N ALA A 46 4.83 5.48 -3.22
CA ALA A 46 4.89 4.81 -1.94
C ALA A 46 3.51 4.88 -1.28
N ALA A 47 3.12 3.79 -0.62
CA ALA A 47 1.93 3.77 0.21
C ALA A 47 2.19 2.91 1.43
N HIS A 48 1.95 3.46 2.62
CA HIS A 48 1.75 2.65 3.80
C HIS A 48 0.36 2.02 3.69
N ARG A 49 0.26 0.73 3.99
CA ARG A 49 -0.98 -0.02 3.93
C ARG A 49 -1.12 -0.89 5.17
N ILE A 50 -2.34 -1.04 5.64
CA ILE A 50 -2.70 -1.96 6.72
C ILE A 50 -3.77 -2.89 6.14
N ALA A 51 -3.59 -4.20 6.30
CA ALA A 51 -4.60 -5.17 5.91
C ALA A 51 -5.82 -5.04 6.83
N VAL A 52 -6.99 -4.89 6.22
CA VAL A 52 -8.22 -4.61 6.95
C VAL A 52 -9.36 -5.48 6.48
N GLU A 53 -10.33 -5.61 7.36
CA GLU A 53 -11.64 -6.17 7.09
C GLU A 53 -12.73 -5.22 7.58
N TRP A 54 -13.91 -5.30 6.97
CA TRP A 54 -15.10 -4.57 7.39
C TRP A 54 -16.35 -5.35 6.97
N ASP A 55 -17.48 -5.06 7.60
CA ASP A 55 -18.75 -5.69 7.22
C ASP A 55 -19.51 -4.79 6.25
N SER A 56 -19.99 -5.38 5.16
CA SER A 56 -20.84 -4.72 4.17
C SER A 56 -21.90 -5.70 3.70
N GLU A 57 -23.17 -5.29 3.72
CA GLU A 57 -24.32 -6.13 3.32
C GLU A 57 -24.37 -7.50 4.02
N GLY A 58 -23.94 -7.56 5.29
CA GLY A 58 -23.91 -8.79 6.08
C GLY A 58 -22.77 -9.76 5.74
N GLN A 59 -21.81 -9.33 4.91
CA GLN A 59 -20.62 -10.10 4.57
C GLN A 59 -19.36 -9.36 5.02
N THR A 60 -18.38 -10.11 5.53
CA THR A 60 -17.05 -9.58 5.82
C THR A 60 -16.27 -9.44 4.51
N GLN A 61 -15.82 -8.23 4.24
CA GLN A 61 -14.99 -7.85 3.10
C GLN A 61 -13.54 -7.68 3.57
N HIS A 62 -12.60 -7.85 2.64
CA HIS A 62 -11.16 -7.68 2.88
C HIS A 62 -10.57 -6.63 1.93
N GLY A 63 -9.47 -6.02 2.36
CA GLY A 63 -8.73 -5.06 1.55
C GLY A 63 -7.60 -4.42 2.35
N VAL A 64 -7.19 -3.23 1.95
CA VAL A 64 -6.19 -2.44 2.67
C VAL A 64 -6.67 -1.03 2.95
N TYR A 65 -6.40 -0.56 4.17
CA TYR A 65 -6.49 0.87 4.48
C TYR A 65 -5.15 1.54 4.21
N ILE A 66 -5.19 2.67 3.52
CA ILE A 66 -4.02 3.40 3.05
C ILE A 66 -4.06 4.78 3.72
N PRO A 67 -3.42 4.94 4.89
CA PRO A 67 -3.40 6.22 5.62
C PRO A 67 -2.72 7.33 4.81
N ARG A 68 -1.80 6.96 3.92
CA ARG A 68 -1.03 7.94 3.15
C ARG A 68 -0.49 7.35 1.86
N ARG A 69 -0.46 8.19 0.81
CA ARG A 69 0.17 7.93 -0.47
C ARG A 69 1.16 9.04 -0.79
N ASP A 70 2.35 8.68 -1.25
CA ASP A 70 3.40 9.59 -1.70
C ASP A 70 3.80 9.25 -3.14
N THR A 71 4.11 10.27 -3.94
CA THR A 71 4.49 10.11 -5.35
C THR A 71 5.46 11.20 -5.79
N ASN A 72 6.35 10.90 -6.73
CA ASN A 72 7.19 11.93 -7.38
C ASN A 72 6.51 12.61 -8.58
N SER A 73 5.31 12.16 -8.96
CA SER A 73 4.58 12.75 -10.08
C SER A 73 3.79 13.98 -9.62
N VAL A 74 4.26 15.16 -10.06
CA VAL A 74 3.58 16.44 -9.82
C VAL A 74 2.13 16.42 -10.33
N LEU A 75 1.88 15.79 -11.48
CA LEU A 75 0.53 15.62 -12.05
C LEU A 75 -0.37 14.77 -11.15
N ASN A 76 0.15 13.68 -10.57
CA ASN A 76 -0.63 12.84 -9.65
C ASN A 76 -0.85 13.55 -8.30
N SER A 77 0.11 14.32 -7.80
CA SER A 77 -0.05 15.08 -6.56
C SER A 77 -1.00 16.28 -6.69
N LEU A 78 -1.06 16.92 -7.88
CA LEU A 78 -1.89 18.11 -8.13
C LEU A 78 -3.30 17.77 -8.65
N ALA A 79 -3.47 16.64 -9.35
CA ALA A 79 -4.76 16.24 -9.91
C ALA A 79 -5.73 15.61 -8.88
N GLY A 80 -5.37 15.60 -7.59
CA GLY A 80 -6.25 15.41 -6.43
C GLY A 80 -7.47 14.51 -6.67
N GLY A 81 -7.26 13.20 -6.83
CA GLY A 81 -8.35 12.25 -6.94
C GLY A 81 -8.94 12.02 -8.35
N ARG A 82 -8.59 12.83 -9.37
CA ARG A 82 -9.25 12.74 -10.71
C ARG A 82 -8.68 11.69 -11.66
N ILE A 83 -7.40 11.34 -11.52
CA ILE A 83 -6.74 10.30 -12.34
C ILE A 83 -6.48 9.04 -11.48
N PHE A 84 -6.16 9.22 -10.21
CA PHE A 84 -6.14 8.19 -9.18
C PHE A 84 -6.88 8.74 -7.96
N PRO A 85 -7.92 8.05 -7.43
CA PRO A 85 -8.61 8.44 -6.20
C PRO A 85 -7.65 8.52 -5.00
N GLY A 86 -7.88 9.48 -4.09
CA GLY A 86 -7.07 9.71 -2.89
C GLY A 86 -6.18 10.95 -2.92
N VAL A 87 -5.71 11.36 -1.73
CA VAL A 87 -4.74 12.46 -1.54
C VAL A 87 -3.33 11.92 -1.73
N HIS A 88 -2.59 12.48 -2.68
CA HIS A 88 -1.19 12.12 -2.95
C HIS A 88 -0.26 13.25 -2.52
N HIS A 89 0.68 12.94 -1.63
CA HIS A 89 1.72 13.85 -1.19
C HIS A 89 2.91 13.78 -2.15
N HIS A 90 3.50 14.93 -2.46
CA HIS A 90 4.69 14.96 -3.30
C HIS A 90 5.91 14.51 -2.50
N ALA A 91 6.70 13.57 -3.04
CA ALA A 91 7.89 13.03 -2.39
C ALA A 91 9.06 12.90 -3.36
N HIS A 92 10.27 12.89 -2.81
CA HIS A 92 11.49 12.55 -3.54
C HIS A 92 11.75 11.04 -3.44
N PHE A 93 12.22 10.46 -4.53
CA PHE A 93 12.54 9.03 -4.61
C PHE A 93 13.93 8.84 -5.20
N GLU A 94 14.74 8.02 -4.54
CA GLU A 94 15.99 7.49 -5.05
C GLU A 94 15.84 5.98 -5.14
N ALA A 95 15.90 5.44 -6.36
CA ALA A 95 15.68 4.02 -6.60
C ALA A 95 16.82 3.46 -7.46
N VAL A 96 17.65 2.63 -6.84
CA VAL A 96 18.72 1.87 -7.48
C VAL A 96 18.20 0.45 -7.66
N GLU A 97 18.18 -0.02 -8.91
CA GLU A 97 17.77 -1.38 -9.25
C GLU A 97 18.83 -2.01 -10.15
N SER A 98 19.21 -3.25 -9.83
CA SER A 98 19.94 -4.17 -10.70
C SER A 98 19.01 -5.34 -11.07
N GLU A 99 19.56 -6.41 -11.65
CA GLU A 99 18.79 -7.64 -11.89
C GLU A 99 18.31 -8.27 -10.57
N ASN A 100 19.16 -8.24 -9.54
CA ASN A 100 18.91 -8.93 -8.27
C ASN A 100 18.89 -8.00 -7.06
N ASP A 101 19.45 -6.79 -7.13
CA ASP A 101 19.59 -5.89 -5.99
C ASP A 101 18.68 -4.67 -6.15
N PHE A 102 18.02 -4.30 -5.04
CA PHE A 102 17.07 -3.21 -5.00
C PHE A 102 17.34 -2.35 -3.78
N SER A 103 17.37 -1.03 -3.99
CA SER A 103 17.41 -0.05 -2.92
C SER A 103 16.50 1.10 -3.29
N VAL A 104 15.50 1.38 -2.46
CA VAL A 104 14.53 2.46 -2.67
C VAL A 104 14.44 3.29 -1.41
N THR A 105 14.74 4.58 -1.57
CA THR A 105 14.53 5.61 -0.55
C THR A 105 13.42 6.54 -1.01
N MET A 106 12.48 6.82 -0.12
CA MET A 106 11.44 7.83 -0.30
C MET A 106 11.51 8.83 0.84
N THR A 107 11.42 10.11 0.53
CA THR A 107 11.34 11.19 1.52
C THR A 107 10.25 12.15 1.10
N SER A 108 9.23 12.31 1.95
CA SER A 108 8.13 13.20 1.67
C SER A 108 8.58 14.66 1.71
N ARG A 109 8.02 15.50 0.83
CA ARG A 109 8.40 16.91 0.74
C ARG A 109 7.92 17.73 1.94
N ASP A 110 6.84 17.29 2.57
CA ASP A 110 6.30 17.89 3.81
C ASP A 110 7.08 17.46 5.07
N GLY A 111 8.11 16.61 4.92
CA GLY A 111 8.90 16.08 6.03
C GLY A 111 8.14 15.11 6.94
N GLY A 112 6.92 14.74 6.56
CA GLY A 112 6.05 13.87 7.35
C GLY A 112 6.45 12.40 7.32
N GLU A 113 7.04 11.91 6.22
CA GLU A 113 7.36 10.50 6.05
C GLU A 113 8.70 10.25 5.35
N SER A 114 9.36 9.16 5.73
CA SER A 114 10.54 8.62 5.09
C SER A 114 10.51 7.09 5.12
N VAL A 115 10.93 6.48 4.02
CA VAL A 115 11.06 5.04 3.88
C VAL A 115 12.41 4.73 3.26
N HIS A 116 13.06 3.69 3.74
CA HIS A 116 14.18 3.07 3.06
C HIS A 116 13.98 1.56 3.05
N VAL A 117 14.14 0.93 1.88
CA VAL A 117 14.14 -0.53 1.74
C VAL A 117 15.29 -0.91 0.83
N ALA A 118 16.17 -1.78 1.32
CA ALA A 118 17.24 -2.38 0.55
C ALA A 118 17.23 -3.91 0.71
N GLY A 119 17.52 -4.63 -0.36
CA GLY A 119 17.53 -6.08 -0.37
C GLY A 119 17.87 -6.66 -1.73
N SER A 120 17.92 -7.98 -1.80
CA SER A 120 18.18 -8.71 -3.04
C SER A 120 17.23 -9.87 -3.23
N VAL A 121 17.09 -10.34 -4.48
CA VAL A 121 16.29 -11.53 -4.80
C VAL A 121 16.90 -12.71 -4.07
N GLY A 122 16.08 -13.39 -3.28
CA GLY A 122 16.53 -14.44 -2.39
C GLY A 122 15.54 -15.59 -2.29
N THR A 123 15.69 -16.36 -1.23
CA THR A 123 14.76 -17.45 -0.89
C THR A 123 13.77 -17.01 0.17
N TRP A 124 12.69 -17.77 0.32
CA TRP A 124 11.65 -17.45 1.30
C TRP A 124 12.19 -17.47 2.74
N ASN A 125 11.86 -16.44 3.52
CA ASN A 125 12.20 -16.38 4.94
C ASN A 125 11.31 -17.34 5.73
N ALA A 126 11.86 -18.48 6.16
CA ALA A 126 11.14 -19.47 6.96
C ALA A 126 10.74 -18.98 8.37
N SER A 127 11.27 -17.83 8.81
CA SER A 127 10.89 -17.20 10.08
C SER A 127 9.69 -16.25 9.94
N SER A 128 9.18 -16.06 8.72
CA SER A 128 7.97 -15.26 8.48
C SER A 128 6.76 -15.89 9.16
N VAL A 129 5.79 -15.05 9.54
CA VAL A 129 4.46 -15.49 9.99
C VAL A 129 3.70 -16.24 8.90
N PHE A 130 4.07 -16.05 7.62
CA PHE A 130 3.55 -16.80 6.49
C PHE A 130 4.36 -18.08 6.27
N GLU A 131 3.66 -19.20 6.19
CA GLU A 131 4.23 -20.55 6.08
C GLU A 131 5.07 -20.74 4.80
N SER A 132 4.78 -19.97 3.75
CA SER A 132 5.44 -20.03 2.45
C SER A 132 5.23 -18.75 1.63
N LEU A 133 6.07 -18.58 0.60
CA LEU A 133 5.90 -17.52 -0.40
C LEU A 133 4.49 -17.55 -1.04
N ASP A 134 3.94 -18.75 -1.29
CA ASP A 134 2.60 -18.92 -1.86
C ASP A 134 1.50 -18.43 -0.90
N SER A 135 1.62 -18.73 0.39
CA SER A 135 0.67 -18.25 1.41
C SER A 135 0.72 -16.72 1.57
N ALA A 136 1.94 -16.14 1.57
CA ALA A 136 2.11 -14.69 1.57
C ALA A 136 1.52 -14.06 0.29
N SER A 137 1.84 -14.63 -0.88
CA SER A 137 1.32 -14.20 -2.19
C SER A 137 -0.20 -14.09 -2.17
N LYS A 138 -0.88 -15.16 -1.75
CA LYS A 138 -2.35 -15.22 -1.66
C LYS A 138 -2.91 -14.17 -0.70
N PHE A 139 -2.29 -13.98 0.45
CA PHE A 139 -2.70 -12.96 1.40
C PHE A 139 -2.60 -11.55 0.80
N PHE A 140 -1.47 -11.23 0.15
CA PHE A 140 -1.26 -9.90 -0.44
C PHE A 140 -2.11 -9.66 -1.69
N GLU A 141 -2.52 -10.71 -2.41
CA GLU A 141 -3.44 -10.62 -3.54
C GLU A 141 -4.85 -10.19 -3.11
N LEU A 142 -5.31 -10.61 -1.91
CA LEU A 142 -6.56 -10.12 -1.31
C LEU A 142 -6.51 -8.61 -1.01
N GLY A 143 -5.31 -8.06 -0.82
CA GLY A 143 -5.07 -6.63 -0.60
C GLY A 143 -5.13 -5.77 -1.88
N SER A 144 -5.72 -6.28 -2.96
CA SER A 144 -5.87 -5.56 -4.24
C SER A 144 -6.84 -4.38 -4.15
N LEU A 145 -7.86 -4.45 -3.30
CA LEU A 145 -8.78 -3.36 -3.01
C LEU A 145 -8.26 -2.48 -1.87
N GLY A 146 -7.97 -1.21 -2.16
CA GLY A 146 -7.49 -0.23 -1.20
C GLY A 146 -8.44 0.93 -0.99
N TYR A 147 -8.57 1.37 0.26
CA TYR A 147 -9.32 2.56 0.66
C TYR A 147 -8.41 3.58 1.32
N SER A 148 -8.55 4.85 0.94
CA SER A 148 -7.84 5.98 1.55
C SER A 148 -8.82 7.08 1.94
N ASP A 149 -8.43 7.93 2.90
CA ASP A 149 -9.25 9.08 3.29
C ASP A 149 -9.58 9.97 2.09
N ALA A 150 -10.87 10.25 1.88
CA ALA A 150 -11.31 11.22 0.89
C ALA A 150 -11.13 12.65 1.42
N HIS A 151 -11.15 13.65 0.53
CA HIS A 151 -11.12 15.07 0.92
C HIS A 151 -12.29 15.49 1.83
N ALA A 152 -13.41 14.75 1.82
CA ALA A 152 -14.53 14.96 2.71
C ALA A 152 -14.44 14.02 3.92
N SER A 153 -14.47 14.58 5.14
CA SER A 153 -14.52 13.78 6.37
C SER A 153 -15.75 12.87 6.33
N SER A 154 -15.57 11.58 6.67
CA SER A 154 -16.56 10.47 6.64
C SER A 154 -16.66 9.61 5.36
N LYS A 155 -15.80 9.81 4.36
CA LYS A 155 -15.76 8.95 3.16
C LYS A 155 -14.35 8.44 2.89
N PHE A 156 -14.27 7.23 2.35
CA PHE A 156 -13.05 6.66 1.83
C PHE A 156 -13.16 6.45 0.32
N ASP A 157 -12.14 6.87 -0.42
CA ASP A 157 -12.02 6.66 -1.85
C ASP A 157 -11.46 5.26 -2.11
N GLY A 158 -12.21 4.46 -2.87
CA GLY A 158 -11.84 3.08 -3.21
C GLY A 158 -11.06 2.99 -4.51
N LEU A 159 -10.00 2.20 -4.51
CA LEU A 159 -9.16 1.94 -5.68
C LEU A 159 -8.71 0.48 -5.68
N GLU A 160 -9.01 -0.24 -6.76
CA GLU A 160 -8.63 -1.64 -6.93
C GLU A 160 -7.54 -1.82 -7.98
N LEU A 161 -6.53 -2.62 -7.65
CA LEU A 161 -5.47 -3.07 -8.54
C LEU A 161 -5.84 -4.42 -9.15
N CYS A 162 -6.10 -4.46 -10.45
CA CYS A 162 -6.35 -5.69 -11.20
C CYS A 162 -5.09 -6.11 -11.97
N CYS A 163 -4.32 -7.05 -11.42
CA CYS A 163 -3.15 -7.63 -12.09
C CYS A 163 -3.57 -8.74 -13.07
N LYS A 164 -3.03 -8.74 -14.29
CA LYS A 164 -3.27 -9.79 -15.31
C LYS A 164 -2.31 -10.96 -15.19
N ASN A 165 -1.12 -10.70 -14.65
CA ASN A 165 -0.04 -11.66 -14.44
C ASN A 165 0.54 -11.50 -13.03
N TRP A 166 -0.26 -11.82 -12.00
CA TRP A 166 0.23 -11.82 -10.62
C TRP A 166 1.40 -12.80 -10.47
N ASN A 167 2.55 -12.29 -10.08
CA ASN A 167 3.75 -13.08 -9.83
C ASN A 167 4.60 -12.38 -8.77
N VAL A 168 5.03 -13.14 -7.75
CA VAL A 168 5.83 -12.63 -6.64
C VAL A 168 7.10 -13.43 -6.48
N GLU A 169 8.16 -12.74 -6.08
CA GLU A 169 9.44 -13.31 -5.70
C GLU A 169 9.78 -12.90 -4.26
N ALA A 170 10.52 -13.73 -3.54
CA ALA A 170 11.02 -13.36 -2.22
C ALA A 170 12.15 -12.33 -2.36
N LEU A 171 12.05 -11.25 -1.58
CA LEU A 171 13.12 -10.27 -1.44
C LEU A 171 13.74 -10.43 -0.05
N GLU A 172 15.01 -10.80 0.00
CA GLU A 172 15.79 -10.84 1.23
C GLU A 172 16.26 -9.42 1.56
N VAL A 173 15.65 -8.85 2.61
CA VAL A 173 15.86 -7.45 2.99
C VAL A 173 17.08 -7.34 3.89
N SER A 174 18.03 -6.51 3.48
CA SER A 174 19.21 -6.15 4.28
C SER A 174 18.94 -4.93 5.16
N GLU A 175 18.08 -4.01 4.72
CA GLU A 175 17.67 -2.85 5.51
C GLU A 175 16.23 -2.45 5.22
N VAL A 176 15.48 -2.14 6.27
CA VAL A 176 14.14 -1.55 6.19
C VAL A 176 13.98 -0.46 7.25
N ARG A 177 13.46 0.70 6.83
CA ARG A 177 13.11 1.84 7.68
C ARG A 177 11.79 2.42 7.22
N SER A 178 10.99 2.87 8.18
CA SER A 178 9.71 3.51 7.91
C SER A 178 9.30 4.37 9.08
N SER A 179 9.37 5.69 8.91
CA SER A 179 9.01 6.64 9.96
C SER A 179 7.59 6.43 10.48
N TYR A 180 6.66 6.00 9.62
CA TYR A 180 5.29 5.66 10.01
C TYR A 180 5.26 4.50 11.02
N PHE A 181 5.85 3.36 10.67
CA PHE A 181 5.83 2.16 11.51
C PHE A 181 6.78 2.27 12.72
N GLU A 182 7.80 3.12 12.66
CA GLU A 182 8.70 3.45 13.75
C GLU A 182 8.13 4.54 14.69
N ASN A 183 6.96 5.10 14.38
CA ASN A 183 6.32 6.13 15.20
C ASN A 183 5.81 5.54 16.52
N SER A 184 6.62 5.66 17.57
CA SER A 184 6.33 5.15 18.92
C SER A 184 5.04 5.68 19.56
N LYS A 185 4.49 6.80 19.08
CA LYS A 185 3.19 7.32 19.55
C LYS A 185 2.01 6.56 18.95
N MET A 186 2.17 6.03 17.74
CA MET A 186 1.16 5.22 17.04
C MET A 186 1.34 3.73 17.32
N PHE A 187 2.59 3.28 17.36
CA PHE A 187 3.01 1.90 17.52
C PHE A 187 3.98 1.79 18.70
N PRO A 188 3.51 1.37 19.89
CA PRO A 188 4.38 1.24 21.05
C PRO A 188 5.61 0.35 20.77
N PRO A 189 6.76 0.60 21.41
CA PRO A 189 7.96 -0.21 21.20
C PRO A 189 7.70 -1.71 21.37
N GLY A 190 8.20 -2.52 20.43
CA GLY A 190 8.02 -3.98 20.42
C GLY A 190 6.68 -4.46 19.84
N THR A 191 5.83 -3.57 19.33
CA THR A 191 4.54 -3.97 18.71
C THR A 191 4.57 -4.08 17.19
N VAL A 192 5.70 -3.72 16.57
CA VAL A 192 5.93 -3.82 15.13
C VAL A 192 7.25 -4.53 14.90
N GLU A 193 7.22 -5.53 14.04
CA GLU A 193 8.36 -6.32 13.61
C GLU A 193 8.29 -6.46 12.09
N PHE A 194 9.44 -6.40 11.44
CA PHE A 194 9.53 -6.69 10.01
C PHE A 194 9.46 -8.19 9.78
N ASP A 195 8.61 -8.61 8.85
CA ASP A 195 8.33 -10.02 8.60
C ASP A 195 8.95 -10.54 7.29
N CYS A 196 8.51 -9.98 6.17
CA CYS A 196 8.95 -10.37 4.84
C CYS A 196 8.82 -9.21 3.84
N ALA A 197 9.45 -9.36 2.67
CA ALA A 197 9.24 -8.50 1.52
C ALA A 197 9.03 -9.32 0.25
N LEU A 198 8.17 -8.80 -0.62
CA LEU A 198 7.83 -9.40 -1.90
C LEU A 198 8.23 -8.46 -3.03
N LEU A 199 8.86 -9.01 -4.06
CA LEU A 199 9.19 -8.32 -5.29
C LEU A 199 8.22 -8.73 -6.40
N MET A 200 7.75 -7.76 -7.17
CA MET A 200 6.93 -8.00 -8.36
C MET A 200 7.52 -7.22 -9.54
N ARG A 201 7.64 -7.87 -10.70
CA ARG A 201 8.28 -7.30 -11.90
C ARG A 201 7.44 -7.58 -13.14
N GLY A 202 7.39 -6.62 -14.06
CA GLY A 202 6.70 -6.79 -15.34
C GLY A 202 5.20 -7.05 -15.21
N ILE A 203 4.56 -6.49 -14.17
CA ILE A 203 3.15 -6.73 -13.90
C ILE A 203 2.27 -5.87 -14.82
N GLU A 204 1.57 -6.53 -15.72
CA GLU A 204 0.47 -5.97 -16.48
C GLU A 204 -0.73 -5.79 -15.54
N HIS A 205 -1.25 -4.57 -15.48
CA HIS A 205 -2.29 -4.25 -14.52
C HIS A 205 -3.24 -3.15 -15.01
N GLU A 206 -4.39 -3.06 -14.37
CA GLU A 206 -5.37 -1.98 -14.52
C GLU A 206 -5.75 -1.47 -13.13
N TRP A 207 -6.00 -0.17 -13.01
CA TRP A 207 -6.49 0.46 -11.79
C TRP A 207 -7.94 0.88 -11.99
N HIS A 208 -8.82 0.45 -11.09
CA HIS A 208 -10.26 0.68 -11.18
C HIS A 208 -10.74 1.44 -9.95
N GLY A 209 -11.35 2.61 -10.16
CA GLY A 209 -12.04 3.31 -9.08
C GLY A 209 -13.21 2.45 -8.58
N ARG A 210 -13.35 2.36 -7.26
CA ARG A 210 -14.47 1.66 -6.60
C ARG A 210 -15.38 2.65 -5.89
N PRO A 211 -16.65 2.28 -5.66
CA PRO A 211 -17.57 3.12 -4.89
C PRO A 211 -16.98 3.51 -3.54
N ASN A 212 -17.26 4.74 -3.12
CA ASN A 212 -16.79 5.24 -1.84
C ASN A 212 -17.42 4.45 -0.69
N LEU A 213 -16.61 4.16 0.32
CA LEU A 213 -17.09 3.60 1.58
C LEU A 213 -17.45 4.77 2.50
N CYS A 214 -18.70 4.83 2.96
CA CYS A 214 -19.11 5.80 3.97
C CYS A 214 -18.82 5.24 5.36
N CYS A 215 -18.32 6.08 6.26
CA CYS A 215 -18.36 5.74 7.68
C CYS A 215 -19.84 5.54 8.09
N PRO A 216 -20.19 4.49 8.86
CA PRO A 216 -21.43 4.51 9.60
C PRO A 216 -21.42 5.77 10.47
N GLU A 217 -22.51 6.56 10.46
CA GLU A 217 -22.63 7.67 11.40
C GLU A 217 -22.44 7.11 12.81
N THR A 218 -21.38 7.51 13.50
CA THR A 218 -21.27 7.29 14.94
C THR A 218 -22.47 7.97 15.56
N THR A 219 -23.50 7.20 15.88
CA THR A 219 -24.61 7.67 16.71
C THR A 219 -23.96 8.04 18.04
N LYS A 220 -23.68 9.33 18.25
CA LYS A 220 -23.28 9.83 19.55
C LYS A 220 -24.43 9.51 20.49
N ALA A 221 -24.28 8.48 21.31
CA ALA A 221 -25.12 8.28 22.47
C ALA A 221 -25.04 9.59 23.29
N ARG A 222 -26.20 10.23 23.44
CA ARG A 222 -26.37 11.42 24.29
C ARG A 222 -26.21 11.05 25.76
#